data_AF-A0A8S9H1L0-F1
#
_entry.id   AF-A0A8S9H1L0-F1
#
_cell.length_a   1.000
_cell.length_b   1.000
_cell.length_c   1.000
_cell.angle_alpha   90.00
_cell.angle_beta   90.00
_cell.angle_gamma   90.00
#
_symmetry.space_group_name_H-M   'P 1'
#
loop_
_entity.id
_entity.type
_entity.pdbx_description
1 polymer ?
#
loop_
_entity_poly.entity_id
_entity_poly.type
_entity_poly.pdbx_seq_one_letter_code
_entity_poly.pdbx_strand_id
1 'polypeptide(L)'
;MEARGTSGISMKSLERVVSDKALKLGNSFPCQICVVGFLCGICLTSLFLAALTSIGTFELAAFSFSSFSPPCNSTSQIINMGADIDMKLKWKNKAETEEENDQVNLLVSAWDNLLLNNEDYFKKLGISKSDVPNAPHLENCEERTRARERLDTRISNHTFPSWINGGDEDNYPLTRRVQREIWYHQHPLDCEDKSLRFLVADWETLPGFGIGAQIAGMTGLLAIAINENRINGGDEDNYPLTRRVQREIWYHQHPLDCEDKSLKFLVADWETLPGFGIGAQIAGMTGLLAIAINENRVLVSNYYNRADHDGCKGSARGSWSCYFLPETSKECRKRAFEAMKKREAWERGTVTGKQNYSTKEIWSGHIPKRWGKPWSYMRPTTEINGSLLTSHRKMDRRWWRAQAVRYLMRFQTEYTCGLVNVARHSAFGKEAAEIVLSAGGWRKKKKKKRSEIEESVWSSHKPWIPRPMLSVHVRMGDKACEMRVVALEEYMRLADRIRERFPELNRIWLSTEMKEVVDGSKEYGQWKFYYTEVARQVGNNSMAEYEASLGREMSTNYPLVNFLMASEADFFVGALGSTWCFLIDGMRNTGGKVMSGFLSVNKDRFW
;
A
#
# COMPACT_ATOMS: atom_id res chain seq x y z
N MET A 1 -26.97 22.91 -75.97
CA MET A 1 -26.57 24.22 -76.47
C MET A 1 -25.23 24.56 -75.84
N GLU A 2 -24.24 24.68 -76.71
CA GLU A 2 -22.96 25.40 -76.62
C GLU A 2 -22.92 26.57 -75.62
N ALA A 3 -21.80 27.11 -75.16
CA ALA A 3 -20.37 26.81 -75.14
C ALA A 3 -19.67 28.02 -74.48
N ARG A 4 -18.34 27.91 -74.28
CA ARG A 4 -17.32 28.97 -74.05
C ARG A 4 -17.13 29.39 -72.59
N GLY A 5 -15.93 29.35 -71.99
CA GLY A 5 -14.59 29.01 -72.46
C GLY A 5 -13.55 30.04 -71.96
N THR A 6 -12.45 29.52 -71.36
CA THR A 6 -11.06 30.06 -71.32
C THR A 6 -10.82 31.44 -70.67
N SER A 7 -9.74 31.82 -69.98
CA SER A 7 -8.32 31.42 -69.77
C SER A 7 -7.79 32.37 -68.64
N GLY A 8 -6.93 32.02 -67.68
CA GLY A 8 -5.48 31.84 -67.81
C GLY A 8 -4.62 33.06 -67.35
N ILE A 9 -3.94 32.92 -66.20
CA ILE A 9 -2.56 33.41 -65.84
C ILE A 9 -2.30 34.90 -65.46
N SER A 10 -1.86 35.15 -64.21
CA SER A 10 -0.50 35.67 -63.83
C SER A 10 -0.45 36.52 -62.53
N MET A 11 0.53 36.22 -61.66
CA MET A 11 1.00 37.03 -60.52
C MET A 11 1.84 38.25 -60.94
N LYS A 12 1.69 39.39 -60.25
CA LYS A 12 2.74 40.13 -59.48
C LYS A 12 2.39 41.61 -59.24
N SER A 13 2.93 42.14 -58.13
CA SER A 13 3.15 43.56 -57.76
C SER A 13 2.00 44.27 -57.02
N LEU A 14 2.07 44.37 -55.68
CA LEU A 14 2.60 45.52 -54.89
C LEU A 14 1.61 46.73 -54.94
N GLU A 15 1.14 47.37 -53.87
CA GLU A 15 1.80 47.74 -52.61
C GLU A 15 0.80 48.38 -51.60
N ARG A 16 1.14 48.26 -50.29
CA ARG A 16 0.94 49.20 -49.16
C ARG A 16 -0.51 49.52 -48.73
N VAL A 17 -0.88 49.44 -47.45
CA VAL A 17 -0.25 50.10 -46.29
C VAL A 17 -0.33 49.23 -45.03
N VAL A 18 0.84 48.98 -44.44
CA VAL A 18 1.06 48.38 -43.12
C VAL A 18 1.13 49.52 -42.10
N SER A 19 0.44 49.37 -40.97
CA SER A 19 0.58 50.25 -39.80
C SER A 19 1.84 49.88 -39.00
N ASP A 20 2.66 50.88 -38.74
CA ASP A 20 4.02 50.88 -38.19
C ASP A 20 4.19 50.37 -36.74
N LYS A 21 3.25 49.58 -36.23
CA LYS A 21 3.35 48.98 -34.87
C LYS A 21 3.65 47.48 -34.85
N ALA A 22 3.72 46.81 -36.00
CA ALA A 22 4.06 45.38 -36.08
C ALA A 22 5.55 45.08 -36.34
N LEU A 23 6.37 46.09 -36.66
CA LEU A 23 7.78 45.91 -37.06
C LEU A 23 8.83 46.21 -35.97
N LYS A 24 8.45 46.23 -34.69
CA LYS A 24 9.40 46.45 -33.57
C LYS A 24 9.43 45.41 -32.46
N LEU A 25 8.89 44.21 -32.67
CA LEU A 25 9.09 43.08 -31.74
C LEU A 25 9.47 41.82 -32.54
N GLY A 26 10.69 41.82 -33.06
CA GLY A 26 11.32 40.67 -33.69
C GLY A 26 12.74 40.49 -33.16
N ASN A 27 12.89 39.59 -32.19
CA ASN A 27 14.06 38.72 -32.04
C ASN A 27 13.79 37.69 -30.94
N SER A 28 13.15 36.58 -31.29
CA SER A 28 13.32 35.33 -30.55
C SER A 28 13.27 34.15 -31.51
N PHE A 29 14.20 33.23 -31.31
CA PHE A 29 14.52 32.07 -32.15
C PHE A 29 13.58 30.83 -32.11
N PRO A 30 12.38 30.77 -31.48
CA PRO A 30 11.59 29.51 -31.48
C PRO A 30 10.58 29.31 -32.63
N CYS A 31 10.27 30.30 -33.47
CA CYS A 31 9.19 30.16 -34.47
C CYS A 31 9.59 29.56 -35.83
N GLN A 32 10.88 29.37 -36.13
CA GLN A 32 11.31 28.77 -37.40
C GLN A 32 11.31 27.23 -37.40
N ILE A 33 11.43 26.59 -36.22
CA ILE A 33 11.47 25.11 -36.12
C ILE A 33 10.07 24.49 -36.28
N CYS A 34 9.02 25.18 -35.84
CA CYS A 34 7.65 24.67 -35.89
C CYS A 34 7.07 24.63 -37.31
N VAL A 35 7.47 25.54 -38.19
CA VAL A 35 6.97 25.60 -39.58
C VAL A 35 7.67 24.57 -40.48
N VAL A 36 8.97 24.31 -40.25
CA VAL A 36 9.73 23.30 -41.01
C VAL A 36 9.32 21.87 -40.59
N GLY A 37 9.07 21.64 -39.31
CA GLY A 37 8.59 20.34 -38.81
C GLY A 37 7.21 19.94 -39.34
N PHE A 38 6.30 20.91 -39.50
CA PHE A 38 4.95 20.66 -40.03
C PHE A 38 4.97 20.30 -41.52
N LEU A 39 5.82 20.96 -42.32
CA LEU A 39 5.94 20.68 -43.76
C LEU A 39 6.66 19.35 -44.06
N CYS A 40 7.65 18.96 -43.25
CA CYS A 40 8.31 17.65 -43.38
C CYS A 40 7.37 16.48 -43.00
N GLY A 41 6.46 16.67 -42.04
CA GLY A 41 5.48 15.64 -41.64
C GLY A 41 4.44 15.32 -42.72
N ILE A 42 4.03 16.33 -43.50
CA ILE A 42 3.05 16.16 -44.59
C ILE A 42 3.67 15.41 -45.79
N CYS A 43 4.96 15.61 -46.07
CA CYS A 43 5.66 14.90 -47.15
C CYS A 43 5.97 13.43 -46.80
N LEU A 44 6.26 13.12 -45.52
CA LEU A 44 6.54 11.75 -45.09
C LEU A 44 5.27 10.87 -45.05
N THR A 45 4.15 11.42 -44.61
CA THR A 45 2.87 10.68 -44.54
C THR A 45 2.31 10.34 -45.93
N SER A 46 2.54 11.19 -46.93
CA SER A 46 2.15 10.93 -48.32
C SER A 46 3.07 9.92 -49.03
N LEU A 47 4.35 9.84 -48.64
CA LEU A 47 5.29 8.82 -49.14
C LEU A 47 5.00 7.42 -48.58
N PHE A 48 4.57 7.32 -47.31
CA PHE A 48 4.20 6.05 -46.69
C PHE A 48 2.84 5.51 -47.15
N LEU A 49 1.87 6.38 -47.49
CA LEU A 49 0.58 5.94 -48.03
C LEU A 49 0.68 5.40 -49.46
N ALA A 50 1.63 5.90 -50.26
CA ALA A 50 1.84 5.45 -51.64
C ALA A 50 2.61 4.11 -51.73
N ALA A 51 3.39 3.76 -50.69
CA ALA A 51 4.17 2.53 -50.63
C ALA A 51 3.39 1.29 -50.12
N LEU A 52 2.19 1.48 -49.57
CA LEU A 52 1.39 0.40 -48.95
C LEU A 52 0.28 -0.17 -49.83
N THR A 53 0.15 0.26 -51.08
CA THR A 53 -0.84 -0.28 -52.04
C THR A 53 -0.26 -1.23 -53.09
N SER A 54 0.98 -1.70 -52.92
CA SER A 54 1.52 -2.78 -53.76
C SER A 54 2.29 -3.80 -52.92
N ILE A 55 2.07 -5.08 -53.26
CA ILE A 55 2.73 -6.30 -52.76
C ILE A 55 1.97 -7.02 -51.64
N GLY A 56 1.40 -8.18 -52.01
CA GLY A 56 0.63 -9.08 -51.16
C GLY A 56 1.45 -10.18 -50.48
N THR A 57 0.75 -10.86 -49.56
CA THR A 57 0.96 -12.19 -48.96
C THR A 57 2.40 -12.73 -48.85
N PHE A 58 2.93 -12.80 -47.63
CA PHE A 58 3.79 -13.89 -47.14
C PHE A 58 3.71 -13.98 -45.60
N GLU A 59 3.59 -15.22 -45.09
CA GLU A 59 3.78 -15.57 -43.67
C GLU A 59 5.21 -15.21 -43.21
N LEU A 60 5.38 -14.70 -41.98
CA LEU A 60 6.68 -14.72 -41.29
C LEU A 60 6.56 -14.50 -39.77
N ALA A 61 7.01 -15.54 -39.05
CA ALA A 61 7.87 -15.53 -37.87
C ALA A 61 7.60 -14.57 -36.67
N ALA A 62 7.46 -15.24 -35.52
CA ALA A 62 7.79 -14.82 -34.17
C ALA A 62 8.71 -13.59 -34.03
N PHE A 63 8.18 -12.52 -33.41
CA PHE A 63 9.00 -11.45 -32.87
C PHE A 63 9.27 -11.68 -31.37
N SER A 64 10.53 -11.94 -31.07
CA SER A 64 11.16 -11.79 -29.76
C SER A 64 11.10 -10.32 -29.33
N PHE A 65 10.63 -10.05 -28.11
CA PHE A 65 10.80 -8.74 -27.48
C PHE A 65 12.23 -8.62 -26.96
N SER A 66 13.10 -7.96 -27.73
CA SER A 66 14.32 -7.37 -27.19
C SER A 66 13.96 -6.08 -26.46
N SER A 67 14.45 -5.95 -25.23
CA SER A 67 14.37 -4.72 -24.43
C SER A 67 15.05 -3.56 -25.16
N PHE A 68 14.26 -2.65 -25.72
CA PHE A 68 14.75 -1.37 -26.23
C PHE A 68 14.23 -0.25 -25.32
N SER A 69 15.06 0.13 -24.35
CA SER A 69 15.05 1.48 -23.79
C SER A 69 15.98 2.34 -24.66
N PRO A 70 15.59 3.55 -25.08
CA PRO A 70 16.54 4.43 -25.75
C PRO A 70 17.64 4.83 -24.76
N PRO A 71 18.94 4.81 -25.15
CA PRO A 71 20.00 5.25 -24.26
C PRO A 71 20.00 6.79 -24.21
N CYS A 72 19.75 7.35 -23.02
CA CYS A 72 20.11 8.73 -22.72
C CYS A 72 21.60 8.76 -22.34
N ASN A 73 22.48 9.00 -23.31
CA ASN A 73 23.88 9.28 -23.01
C ASN A 73 24.02 10.72 -22.52
N SER A 74 24.62 10.88 -21.33
CA SER A 74 25.36 12.09 -20.98
C SER A 74 26.60 11.68 -20.21
N THR A 75 27.75 11.93 -20.84
CA THR A 75 29.08 11.85 -20.24
C THR A 75 29.30 13.07 -19.36
N SER A 76 29.61 12.86 -18.07
CA SER A 76 30.52 13.74 -17.34
C SER A 76 31.07 13.09 -16.06
N GLN A 77 32.39 13.04 -16.06
CA GLN A 77 33.39 13.03 -14.99
C GLN A 77 32.98 12.76 -13.54
N ILE A 78 33.66 11.75 -12.98
CA ILE A 78 33.78 11.42 -11.55
C ILE A 78 34.31 12.65 -10.79
N ILE A 79 33.53 13.19 -9.87
CA ILE A 79 34.04 14.02 -8.77
C ILE A 79 33.81 13.22 -7.49
N ASN A 80 34.92 12.82 -6.87
CA ASN A 80 34.94 12.14 -5.59
C ASN A 80 34.76 13.19 -4.49
N MET A 81 33.62 13.19 -3.79
CA MET A 81 33.45 13.96 -2.56
C MET A 81 32.92 13.03 -1.47
N GLY A 82 33.84 12.58 -0.62
CA GLY A 82 33.49 12.00 0.67
C GLY A 82 33.00 13.12 1.60
N ALA A 83 31.80 12.96 2.13
CA ALA A 83 31.29 13.80 3.20
C ALA A 83 30.76 12.88 4.30
N ASP A 84 31.55 12.80 5.37
CA ASP A 84 31.19 12.22 6.66
C ASP A 84 30.21 13.20 7.33
N ILE A 85 29.00 12.75 7.68
CA ILE A 85 27.97 13.59 8.30
C ILE A 85 27.92 13.29 9.80
N ASP A 86 28.67 14.09 10.56
CA ASP A 86 28.55 14.19 12.03
C ASP A 86 27.31 15.03 12.37
N MET A 87 26.28 14.39 12.92
CA MET A 87 24.99 15.02 13.25
C MET A 87 25.05 15.67 14.63
N LYS A 88 25.49 16.94 14.71
CA LYS A 88 25.32 17.79 15.90
C LYS A 88 24.24 18.83 15.68
N LEU A 89 23.04 18.60 16.22
CA LEU A 89 21.96 19.59 16.29
C LEU A 89 22.36 20.76 17.21
N LYS A 90 22.17 22.00 16.74
CA LYS A 90 22.14 23.23 17.56
C LYS A 90 20.79 23.93 17.39
N TRP A 91 20.14 24.24 18.51
CA TRP A 91 18.85 24.94 18.56
C TRP A 91 19.03 26.43 18.91
N LYS A 92 18.14 27.29 18.40
CA LYS A 92 17.97 28.70 18.81
C LYS A 92 16.50 28.97 19.12
N ASN A 93 16.25 29.58 20.28
CA ASN A 93 14.93 29.81 20.88
C ASN A 93 14.29 31.14 20.47
N LYS A 94 12.95 31.18 20.50
CA LYS A 94 12.17 32.39 20.79
C LYS A 94 11.04 31.99 21.75
N ALA A 95 10.96 32.70 22.88
CA ALA A 95 10.22 32.33 24.07
C ALA A 95 8.77 32.82 24.05
N GLU A 96 7.84 31.92 24.35
CA GLU A 96 6.67 32.08 25.23
C GLU A 96 6.09 30.66 25.50
N THR A 97 5.64 30.36 26.73
CA THR A 97 5.31 29.03 27.33
C THR A 97 6.50 28.10 27.70
N GLU A 98 7.47 28.57 28.49
CA GLU A 98 8.68 27.78 28.82
C GLU A 98 8.42 26.51 29.66
N GLU A 99 7.57 26.52 30.71
CA GLU A 99 7.43 25.34 31.58
C GLU A 99 6.67 24.14 30.96
N GLU A 100 5.59 24.37 30.20
CA GLU A 100 4.85 23.29 29.52
C GLU A 100 5.63 22.71 28.35
N ASN A 101 6.28 23.56 27.56
CA ASN A 101 7.13 23.14 26.45
C ASN A 101 8.33 22.32 26.97
N ASP A 102 8.90 22.68 28.12
CA ASP A 102 10.00 21.93 28.74
C ASP A 102 9.59 20.51 29.16
N GLN A 103 8.37 20.31 29.69
CA GLN A 103 7.89 18.97 30.04
C GLN A 103 7.57 18.12 28.81
N VAL A 104 6.99 18.71 27.77
CA VAL A 104 6.75 18.04 26.48
C VAL A 104 8.07 17.59 25.88
N ASN A 105 9.04 18.49 25.75
CA ASN A 105 10.35 18.19 25.17
C ASN A 105 11.12 17.15 25.99
N LEU A 106 11.04 17.22 27.31
CA LEU A 106 11.62 16.22 28.21
C LEU A 106 10.98 14.84 28.01
N LEU A 107 9.65 14.76 27.89
CA LEU A 107 8.96 13.48 27.70
C LEU A 107 9.26 12.88 26.33
N VAL A 108 9.25 13.70 25.27
CA VAL A 108 9.68 13.28 23.93
C VAL A 108 11.13 12.77 23.97
N SER A 109 12.04 13.52 24.60
CA SER A 109 13.45 13.09 24.74
C SER A 109 13.59 11.79 25.55
N ALA A 110 12.76 11.58 26.57
CA ALA A 110 12.75 10.32 27.31
C ALA A 110 12.30 9.16 26.40
N TRP A 111 11.28 9.35 25.58
CA TRP A 111 10.85 8.35 24.60
C TRP A 111 11.87 8.12 23.48
N ASP A 112 12.56 9.14 22.98
CA ASP A 112 13.68 9.01 22.03
C ASP A 112 14.76 8.08 22.59
N ASN A 113 15.15 8.29 23.85
CA ASN A 113 16.19 7.49 24.50
C ASN A 113 15.70 6.08 24.88
N LEU A 114 14.38 5.85 25.02
CA LEU A 114 13.83 4.49 25.10
C LEU A 114 13.92 3.79 23.74
N LEU A 115 13.59 4.45 22.64
CA LEU A 115 13.71 3.89 21.28
C LEU A 115 15.17 3.55 20.92
N LEU A 116 16.11 4.41 21.33
CA LEU A 116 17.56 4.20 21.12
C LEU A 116 18.20 3.23 22.12
N ASN A 117 17.46 2.74 23.12
CA ASN A 117 17.98 1.95 24.24
C ASN A 117 19.15 2.62 24.99
N ASN A 118 19.17 3.96 25.07
CA ASN A 118 20.25 4.73 25.68
C ASN A 118 20.10 4.83 27.20
N GLU A 119 20.78 3.96 27.94
CA GLU A 119 20.70 3.91 29.41
C GLU A 119 21.33 5.11 30.11
N ASP A 120 22.34 5.73 29.50
CA ASP A 120 23.12 6.79 30.11
C ASP A 120 22.30 8.08 30.27
N TYR A 121 21.32 8.30 29.39
CA TYR A 121 20.37 9.40 29.50
C TYR A 121 19.57 9.33 30.81
N PHE A 122 19.04 8.15 31.13
CA PHE A 122 18.23 7.92 32.34
C PHE A 122 19.05 8.03 33.62
N LYS A 123 20.28 7.50 33.60
CA LYS A 123 21.23 7.64 34.71
C LYS A 123 21.56 9.12 35.00
N LYS A 124 21.83 9.92 33.96
CA LYS A 124 22.14 11.36 34.09
C LYS A 124 20.99 12.16 34.69
N LEU A 125 19.75 11.79 34.38
CA LEU A 125 18.56 12.49 34.87
C LEU A 125 18.04 11.94 36.20
N GLY A 126 18.60 10.83 36.70
CA GLY A 126 18.12 10.18 37.92
C GLY A 126 16.70 9.61 37.80
N ILE A 127 16.30 9.18 36.60
CA ILE A 127 14.94 8.68 36.31
C ILE A 127 15.03 7.19 35.98
N SER A 128 14.14 6.36 36.52
CA SER A 128 14.03 4.97 36.05
C SER A 128 13.32 4.91 34.70
N LYS A 129 13.76 4.03 33.78
CA LYS A 129 13.02 3.72 32.55
C LYS A 129 11.54 3.39 32.85
N SER A 130 11.30 2.69 33.95
CA SER A 130 9.96 2.28 34.39
C SER A 130 9.08 3.41 34.92
N ASP A 131 9.63 4.62 35.12
CA ASP A 131 8.89 5.80 35.57
C ASP A 131 8.41 6.65 34.38
N VAL A 132 8.96 6.43 33.18
CA VAL A 132 8.51 7.09 31.96
C VAL A 132 7.16 6.49 31.55
N PRO A 133 6.12 7.32 31.29
CA PRO A 133 4.84 6.81 30.84
C PRO A 133 4.96 6.15 29.46
N ASN A 134 4.12 5.17 29.18
CA ASN A 134 4.09 4.52 27.87
C ASN A 134 3.78 5.56 26.78
N ALA A 135 4.52 5.53 25.68
CA ALA A 135 4.24 6.35 24.51
C ALA A 135 3.02 5.77 23.77
N PRO A 136 1.87 6.46 23.71
CA PRO A 136 0.64 5.87 23.19
C PRO A 136 0.72 5.60 21.68
N HIS A 137 1.57 6.30 20.94
CA HIS A 137 1.80 6.14 19.50
C HIS A 137 2.81 5.06 19.13
N LEU A 138 3.44 4.41 20.11
CA LEU A 138 4.45 3.38 19.88
C LEU A 138 3.90 2.00 20.25
N GLU A 139 4.30 1.00 19.47
CA GLU A 139 4.02 -0.40 19.77
C GLU A 139 5.20 -1.06 20.48
N ASN A 140 4.93 -2.00 21.38
CA ASN A 140 5.96 -2.93 21.82
C ASN A 140 6.24 -3.95 20.70
N CYS A 141 7.28 -3.68 19.90
CA CYS A 141 7.56 -4.47 18.70
C CYS A 141 7.90 -5.92 18.97
N GLU A 142 8.54 -6.22 20.10
CA GLU A 142 8.87 -7.59 20.48
C GLU A 142 7.60 -8.39 20.84
N GLU A 143 6.79 -7.86 21.75
CA GLU A 143 5.52 -8.49 22.16
C GLU A 143 4.56 -8.62 20.97
N ARG A 144 4.46 -7.57 20.15
CA ARG A 144 3.61 -7.58 18.96
C ARG A 144 4.06 -8.61 17.95
N THR A 145 5.37 -8.77 17.75
CA THR A 145 5.90 -9.79 16.84
C THR A 145 5.62 -11.19 17.36
N ARG A 146 5.85 -11.47 18.65
CA ARG A 146 5.49 -12.76 19.27
C ARG A 146 4.00 -13.07 19.14
N ALA A 147 3.14 -12.07 19.37
CA ALA A 147 1.70 -12.23 19.19
C ALA A 147 1.34 -12.54 17.72
N ARG A 148 1.93 -11.84 16.76
CA ARG A 148 1.74 -12.08 15.32
C ARG A 148 2.22 -13.45 14.87
N GLU A 149 3.38 -13.91 15.34
CA GLU A 149 3.88 -15.26 15.07
C GLU A 149 2.98 -16.34 15.65
N ARG A 150 2.50 -16.15 16.90
CA ARG A 150 1.50 -17.03 17.51
C ARG A 150 0.19 -17.03 16.73
N LEU A 151 -0.23 -15.85 16.24
CA LEU A 151 -1.41 -15.72 15.40
C LEU A 151 -1.19 -16.30 14.00
N ASP A 152 0.02 -16.42 13.49
CA ASP A 152 0.30 -16.99 12.16
C ASP A 152 0.61 -18.49 12.21
N THR A 153 0.61 -19.10 13.39
CA THR A 153 0.87 -20.53 13.60
C THR A 153 -0.43 -21.31 13.84
N ARG A 154 -0.41 -22.61 13.51
CA ARG A 154 -1.54 -23.52 13.84
C ARG A 154 -1.64 -23.66 15.35
N ILE A 155 -2.86 -23.51 15.89
CA ILE A 155 -3.14 -23.79 17.30
C ILE A 155 -3.18 -25.32 17.49
N SER A 156 -2.79 -25.81 18.68
CA SER A 156 -2.88 -27.24 19.05
C SER A 156 -4.27 -27.80 18.73
N ASN A 157 -4.32 -29.00 18.13
CA ASN A 157 -5.49 -29.66 17.51
C ASN A 157 -5.80 -29.27 16.05
N HIS A 158 -4.80 -28.86 15.26
CA HIS A 158 -4.96 -28.53 13.83
C HIS A 158 -5.93 -27.39 13.52
N THR A 159 -6.36 -26.64 14.54
CA THR A 159 -7.31 -25.53 14.41
C THR A 159 -6.66 -24.32 13.76
N PHE A 160 -7.42 -23.66 12.88
CA PHE A 160 -6.96 -22.49 12.13
C PHE A 160 -6.55 -21.34 13.05
N PRO A 161 -5.59 -20.51 12.63
CA PRO A 161 -5.32 -19.28 13.35
C PRO A 161 -6.54 -18.35 13.42
N SER A 162 -6.71 -17.66 14.54
CA SER A 162 -7.97 -16.96 14.90
C SER A 162 -8.30 -15.76 14.01
N TRP A 163 -7.28 -15.03 13.51
CA TRP A 163 -7.46 -13.87 12.63
C TRP A 163 -8.11 -14.20 11.29
N ILE A 164 -8.00 -15.46 10.86
CA ILE A 164 -8.49 -15.93 9.56
C ILE A 164 -10.03 -15.98 9.48
N ASN A 165 -10.71 -16.09 10.63
CA ASN A 165 -12.18 -16.15 10.68
C ASN A 165 -12.85 -14.80 10.96
N GLY A 166 -12.13 -13.69 10.78
CA GLY A 166 -12.72 -12.35 10.81
C GLY A 166 -12.87 -11.73 12.19
N GLY A 167 -12.08 -12.16 13.17
CA GLY A 167 -11.79 -11.30 14.31
C GLY A 167 -11.10 -10.06 13.77
N ASP A 168 -11.75 -8.90 13.88
CA ASP A 168 -10.93 -7.71 14.12
C ASP A 168 -10.21 -7.95 15.45
N GLU A 169 -9.05 -7.34 15.64
CA GLU A 169 -8.31 -7.41 16.90
C GLU A 169 -9.19 -7.02 18.12
N ASP A 170 -10.31 -6.31 17.88
CA ASP A 170 -11.24 -5.79 18.87
C ASP A 170 -12.56 -6.60 19.01
N ASN A 171 -12.70 -7.74 18.34
CA ASN A 171 -13.91 -8.59 18.38
C ASN A 171 -13.65 -9.95 19.05
N TYR A 172 -14.66 -10.51 19.73
CA TYR A 172 -14.58 -11.92 20.16
C TYR A 172 -14.29 -12.85 18.97
N PRO A 173 -13.52 -13.93 19.18
CA PRO A 173 -13.29 -14.91 18.13
C PRO A 173 -14.60 -15.38 17.51
N LEU A 174 -14.64 -15.44 16.18
CA LEU A 174 -15.82 -15.89 15.41
C LEU A 174 -17.04 -14.96 15.45
N THR A 175 -17.02 -13.77 16.10
CA THR A 175 -18.20 -12.87 16.19
C THR A 175 -18.92 -12.70 14.85
N ARG A 176 -18.19 -12.33 13.79
CA ARG A 176 -18.78 -12.12 12.46
C ARG A 176 -19.27 -13.40 11.79
N ARG A 177 -18.62 -14.53 12.08
CA ARG A 177 -19.12 -15.85 11.67
C ARG A 177 -20.46 -16.11 12.35
N VAL A 178 -20.52 -15.96 13.68
CA VAL A 178 -21.72 -16.20 14.47
C VAL A 178 -22.86 -15.33 13.98
N GLN A 179 -22.69 -14.00 13.97
CA GLN A 179 -23.71 -13.02 13.55
C GLN A 179 -24.34 -13.33 12.18
N ARG A 180 -23.54 -13.85 11.26
CA ARG A 180 -24.02 -14.29 9.97
C ARG A 180 -24.83 -15.58 10.04
N GLU A 181 -24.36 -16.59 10.75
CA GLU A 181 -25.12 -17.85 10.89
C GLU A 181 -26.48 -17.55 11.52
N ILE A 182 -26.53 -16.60 12.46
CA ILE A 182 -27.79 -16.03 12.96
C ILE A 182 -28.61 -15.50 11.79
N TRP A 183 -28.05 -14.63 10.95
CA TRP A 183 -28.78 -14.02 9.84
C TRP A 183 -29.36 -15.05 8.86
N TYR A 184 -28.59 -16.02 8.38
CA TYR A 184 -29.11 -17.04 7.44
C TYR A 184 -30.17 -17.94 8.06
N HIS A 185 -29.95 -18.36 9.30
CA HIS A 185 -30.93 -19.17 10.01
C HIS A 185 -32.27 -18.41 10.15
N GLN A 186 -32.20 -17.09 10.37
CA GLN A 186 -33.38 -16.23 10.45
C GLN A 186 -33.98 -15.84 9.09
N HIS A 187 -33.25 -16.03 7.98
CA HIS A 187 -33.65 -15.63 6.63
C HIS A 187 -33.43 -16.76 5.61
N PRO A 188 -34.22 -17.85 5.67
CA PRO A 188 -34.15 -18.93 4.68
C PRO A 188 -34.52 -18.43 3.28
N LEU A 189 -33.86 -18.97 2.24
CA LEU A 189 -34.06 -18.57 0.85
C LEU A 189 -35.44 -18.95 0.30
N ASP A 190 -36.01 -20.04 0.82
CA ASP A 190 -37.34 -20.54 0.47
C ASP A 190 -38.13 -20.75 1.76
N CYS A 191 -39.00 -19.79 2.09
CA CYS A 191 -39.84 -19.85 3.28
C CYS A 191 -40.96 -20.90 3.18
N GLU A 192 -41.17 -21.52 2.01
CA GLU A 192 -42.18 -22.57 1.82
C GLU A 192 -41.61 -23.99 2.02
N ASP A 193 -40.30 -24.11 2.28
CA ASP A 193 -39.68 -25.40 2.59
C ASP A 193 -40.29 -26.01 3.86
N LYS A 194 -40.95 -27.17 3.68
CA LYS A 194 -41.65 -27.91 4.76
C LYS A 194 -40.71 -28.49 5.83
N SER A 195 -39.41 -28.51 5.56
CA SER A 195 -38.39 -28.89 6.53
C SER A 195 -38.09 -27.77 7.54
N LEU A 196 -38.45 -26.51 7.24
CA LEU A 196 -38.27 -25.39 8.15
C LEU A 196 -39.12 -25.56 9.42
N ARG A 197 -38.57 -25.03 10.52
CA ARG A 197 -39.21 -24.97 11.82
C ARG A 197 -39.12 -23.54 12.31
N PHE A 198 -40.27 -22.97 12.67
CA PHE A 198 -40.36 -21.60 13.15
C PHE A 198 -40.51 -21.60 14.67
N LEU A 199 -39.60 -20.92 15.34
CA LEU A 199 -39.77 -20.55 16.75
C LEU A 199 -40.34 -19.15 16.79
N VAL A 200 -41.62 -19.02 17.15
CA VAL A 200 -42.26 -17.72 17.37
C VAL A 200 -42.11 -17.38 18.84
N ALA A 201 -41.39 -16.30 19.14
CA ALA A 201 -41.29 -15.75 20.48
C ALA A 201 -42.25 -14.57 20.61
N ASP A 202 -43.17 -14.67 21.56
CA ASP A 202 -43.97 -13.53 22.00
C ASP A 202 -43.27 -12.87 23.19
N TRP A 203 -43.08 -11.56 23.11
CA TRP A 203 -42.33 -10.81 24.11
C TRP A 203 -43.32 -10.32 25.17
N GLU A 204 -43.61 -11.17 26.15
CA GLU A 204 -44.34 -10.71 27.34
C GLU A 204 -43.49 -9.67 28.09
N THR A 205 -44.10 -8.53 28.39
CA THR A 205 -43.56 -7.56 29.35
C THR A 205 -43.58 -8.18 30.73
N LEU A 206 -42.59 -9.02 31.05
CA LEU A 206 -42.44 -9.59 32.39
C LEU A 206 -42.26 -8.45 33.40
N PRO A 207 -43.25 -8.20 34.29
CA PRO A 207 -43.16 -7.12 35.25
C PRO A 207 -42.02 -7.43 36.24
N GLY A 208 -41.00 -6.56 36.29
CA GLY A 208 -39.88 -6.66 37.22
C GLY A 208 -38.49 -6.85 36.59
N PHE A 209 -38.38 -7.06 35.27
CA PHE A 209 -37.09 -7.18 34.58
C PHE A 209 -36.73 -5.92 33.80
N GLY A 210 -35.53 -5.38 34.03
CA GLY A 210 -34.99 -4.28 33.23
C GLY A 210 -34.58 -4.71 31.81
N ILE A 211 -34.41 -3.75 30.90
CA ILE A 211 -34.11 -3.98 29.47
C ILE A 211 -32.89 -4.89 29.25
N GLY A 212 -31.88 -4.84 30.12
CA GLY A 212 -30.70 -5.72 30.03
C GLY A 212 -31.04 -7.21 30.22
N ALA A 213 -31.94 -7.54 31.13
CA ALA A 213 -32.38 -8.93 31.37
C ALA A 213 -33.30 -9.41 30.24
N GLN A 214 -34.12 -8.52 29.68
CA GLN A 214 -34.94 -8.82 28.50
C GLN A 214 -34.05 -9.13 27.28
N ILE A 215 -33.05 -8.29 26.99
CA ILE A 215 -32.07 -8.54 25.91
C ILE A 215 -31.32 -9.85 26.14
N ALA A 216 -30.95 -10.19 27.38
CA ALA A 216 -30.33 -11.49 27.69
C ALA A 216 -31.29 -12.69 27.45
N GLY A 217 -32.58 -12.52 27.74
CA GLY A 217 -33.61 -13.49 27.38
C GLY A 217 -33.76 -13.64 25.86
N MET A 218 -33.72 -12.53 25.13
CA MET A 218 -33.76 -12.52 23.66
C MET A 218 -32.59 -13.31 23.05
N THR A 219 -31.37 -13.09 23.55
CA THR A 219 -30.19 -13.82 23.06
C THR A 219 -30.23 -15.31 23.43
N GLY A 220 -30.80 -15.67 24.59
CA GLY A 220 -31.01 -17.06 24.99
C GLY A 220 -31.97 -17.82 24.07
N LEU A 221 -33.11 -17.22 23.70
CA LEU A 221 -34.06 -17.82 22.74
C LEU A 221 -33.50 -17.91 21.33
N LEU A 222 -32.76 -16.89 20.90
CA LEU A 222 -32.06 -16.90 19.61
C LEU A 222 -31.05 -18.05 19.53
N ALA A 223 -30.31 -18.31 20.62
CA ALA A 223 -29.37 -19.43 20.69
C ALA A 223 -30.04 -20.81 20.57
N ILE A 224 -31.27 -20.96 21.07
CA ILE A 224 -32.07 -22.19 20.92
C ILE A 224 -32.42 -22.42 19.45
N ALA A 225 -32.74 -21.36 18.69
CA ALA A 225 -33.07 -21.46 17.27
C ALA A 225 -31.87 -21.89 16.40
N ILE A 226 -30.67 -21.33 16.65
CA ILE A 226 -29.50 -21.43 15.75
C ILE A 226 -28.85 -22.83 15.66
N ASN A 227 -29.25 -23.80 16.48
CA ASN A 227 -28.50 -25.04 16.69
C ASN A 227 -28.66 -26.08 15.57
N GLU A 228 -28.37 -25.76 14.30
CA GLU A 228 -28.15 -26.68 13.15
C GLU A 228 -27.53 -25.92 11.94
N ASN A 229 -26.56 -26.54 11.23
CA ASN A 229 -25.43 -25.89 10.50
C ASN A 229 -25.62 -25.51 9.00
N ARG A 230 -24.84 -24.48 8.56
CA ARG A 230 -24.08 -24.19 7.29
C ARG A 230 -24.60 -22.99 6.43
N ILE A 231 -23.86 -22.08 5.73
CA ILE A 231 -22.54 -21.33 5.72
C ILE A 231 -22.72 -20.08 4.77
N ASN A 232 -22.16 -18.86 5.07
CA ASN A 232 -21.24 -17.92 4.28
C ASN A 232 -21.47 -16.38 4.24
N GLY A 233 -20.51 -15.50 4.64
CA GLY A 233 -20.65 -14.01 4.77
C GLY A 233 -19.72 -13.36 5.84
N GLY A 234 -19.70 -12.06 6.15
CA GLY A 234 -19.96 -10.88 5.32
C GLY A 234 -18.72 -9.99 5.30
N ASP A 235 -18.40 -9.42 4.13
CA ASP A 235 -17.23 -8.57 3.83
C ASP A 235 -17.62 -7.09 3.64
N GLU A 236 -18.60 -6.57 4.39
CA GLU A 236 -19.22 -5.27 4.08
C GLU A 236 -18.24 -4.09 4.00
N ASP A 237 -17.16 -4.11 4.79
CA ASP A 237 -16.12 -3.07 4.77
C ASP A 237 -14.87 -3.42 3.94
N ASN A 238 -14.82 -4.63 3.38
CA ASN A 238 -13.68 -5.15 2.63
C ASN A 238 -14.02 -5.41 1.15
N TYR A 239 -13.00 -5.62 0.33
CA TYR A 239 -13.23 -6.24 -0.97
C TYR A 239 -13.94 -7.58 -0.82
N PRO A 240 -14.81 -7.95 -1.77
CA PRO A 240 -15.53 -9.20 -1.72
C PRO A 240 -14.63 -10.41 -1.50
N LEU A 241 -15.08 -11.34 -0.66
CA LEU A 241 -14.42 -12.58 -0.32
C LEU A 241 -13.05 -12.43 0.38
N THR A 242 -12.65 -11.24 0.81
CA THR A 242 -11.32 -11.00 1.40
C THR A 242 -11.00 -12.03 2.48
N ARG A 243 -11.90 -12.21 3.47
CA ARG A 243 -11.64 -13.16 4.57
C ARG A 243 -11.52 -14.61 4.09
N ARG A 244 -12.43 -15.04 3.21
CA ARG A 244 -12.42 -16.39 2.64
C ARG A 244 -11.12 -16.64 1.86
N VAL A 245 -10.69 -15.66 1.07
CA VAL A 245 -9.51 -15.78 0.23
C VAL A 245 -8.23 -15.76 1.06
N GLN A 246 -8.11 -14.86 2.05
CA GLN A 246 -6.96 -14.88 2.97
C GLN A 246 -6.83 -16.23 3.69
N ARG A 247 -7.95 -16.82 4.13
CA ARG A 247 -7.98 -18.17 4.70
C ARG A 247 -7.46 -19.23 3.73
N GLU A 248 -7.98 -19.24 2.52
CA GLU A 248 -7.66 -20.27 1.54
C GLU A 248 -6.23 -20.12 1.00
N ILE A 249 -5.72 -18.89 0.85
CA ILE A 249 -4.30 -18.63 0.54
C ILE A 249 -3.42 -19.15 1.67
N TRP A 250 -3.76 -18.82 2.93
CA TRP A 250 -2.99 -19.31 4.08
C TRP A 250 -2.96 -20.83 4.15
N TYR A 251 -4.12 -21.49 3.95
CA TYR A 251 -4.19 -22.96 3.91
C TYR A 251 -3.32 -23.56 2.80
N HIS A 252 -3.42 -22.98 1.60
CA HIS A 252 -2.63 -23.39 0.44
C HIS A 252 -1.14 -23.29 0.71
N GLN A 253 -0.73 -22.20 1.36
CA GLN A 253 0.66 -21.93 1.67
C GLN A 253 1.17 -22.65 2.92
N HIS A 254 0.30 -23.12 3.82
CA HIS A 254 0.71 -23.80 5.07
C HIS A 254 0.15 -25.24 5.13
N PRO A 255 0.63 -26.17 4.28
CA PRO A 255 0.31 -27.58 4.39
C PRO A 255 0.47 -28.12 5.82
N LEU A 256 -0.33 -29.12 6.18
CA LEU A 256 -0.23 -29.78 7.48
C LEU A 256 1.06 -30.58 7.62
N ASP A 257 1.39 -31.35 6.58
CA ASP A 257 2.60 -32.14 6.51
C ASP A 257 3.50 -31.57 5.42
N CYS A 258 4.49 -30.78 5.85
CA CYS A 258 5.48 -30.24 4.95
C CYS A 258 6.42 -31.31 4.40
N GLU A 259 6.38 -32.59 4.80
CA GLU A 259 7.19 -33.70 4.26
C GLU A 259 6.44 -34.58 3.23
N ASP A 260 5.16 -34.32 2.98
CA ASP A 260 4.37 -35.03 1.97
C ASP A 260 4.99 -34.92 0.56
N LYS A 261 5.41 -36.05 -0.03
CA LYS A 261 6.03 -36.15 -1.36
C LYS A 261 5.17 -35.62 -2.51
N SER A 262 3.86 -35.45 -2.30
CA SER A 262 2.95 -34.86 -3.27
C SER A 262 3.09 -33.34 -3.40
N LEU A 263 3.65 -32.67 -2.37
CA LEU A 263 3.83 -31.23 -2.35
C LEU A 263 4.80 -30.77 -3.43
N LYS A 264 4.39 -29.69 -4.11
CA LYS A 264 5.18 -29.00 -5.12
C LYS A 264 5.50 -27.59 -4.65
N PHE A 265 6.64 -27.09 -5.05
CA PHE A 265 7.14 -25.78 -4.65
C PHE A 265 7.38 -24.91 -5.88
N LEU A 266 7.11 -23.62 -5.72
CA LEU A 266 7.62 -22.57 -6.59
C LEU A 266 8.63 -21.77 -5.76
N VAL A 267 9.92 -21.97 -6.00
CA VAL A 267 11.00 -21.29 -5.28
C VAL A 267 11.50 -20.13 -6.13
N ALA A 268 11.36 -18.90 -5.65
CA ALA A 268 11.72 -17.72 -6.42
C ALA A 268 12.52 -16.72 -5.61
N ASP A 269 13.55 -16.18 -6.26
CA ASP A 269 14.08 -14.87 -5.91
C ASP A 269 13.06 -13.81 -6.34
N TRP A 270 12.95 -12.76 -5.53
CA TRP A 270 12.17 -11.60 -5.92
C TRP A 270 12.86 -10.82 -7.02
N GLU A 271 12.15 -9.87 -7.62
CA GLU A 271 12.67 -9.12 -8.76
C GLU A 271 13.92 -8.31 -8.38
N THR A 272 15.02 -8.56 -9.08
CA THR A 272 16.34 -7.93 -8.86
C THR A 272 16.74 -7.02 -10.00
N LEU A 273 15.98 -7.01 -11.11
CA LEU A 273 16.31 -6.19 -12.27
C LEU A 273 16.43 -4.70 -11.91
N PRO A 274 17.52 -4.04 -12.34
CA PRO A 274 17.72 -2.61 -12.10
C PRO A 274 16.59 -1.80 -12.78
N GLY A 275 16.17 -0.70 -12.14
CA GLY A 275 15.09 0.16 -12.62
C GLY A 275 13.69 -0.22 -12.13
N PHE A 276 13.47 -1.41 -11.55
CA PHE A 276 12.20 -1.72 -10.91
C PHE A 276 12.11 -1.14 -9.50
N GLY A 277 11.28 -0.11 -9.35
CA GLY A 277 10.87 0.41 -8.04
C GLY A 277 10.15 -0.66 -7.20
N ILE A 278 10.14 -0.47 -5.88
CA ILE A 278 9.56 -1.43 -4.93
C ILE A 278 8.10 -1.81 -5.24
N GLY A 279 7.27 -0.84 -5.67
CA GLY A 279 5.89 -1.11 -6.06
C GLY A 279 5.76 -2.07 -7.24
N ALA A 280 6.70 -2.02 -8.17
CA ALA A 280 6.73 -2.95 -9.28
C ALA A 280 7.14 -4.34 -8.78
N GLN A 281 8.18 -4.45 -7.94
CA GLN A 281 8.59 -5.74 -7.38
C GLN A 281 7.45 -6.43 -6.62
N ILE A 282 6.71 -5.70 -5.77
CA ILE A 282 5.53 -6.23 -5.06
C ILE A 282 4.48 -6.71 -6.05
N ALA A 283 4.20 -5.97 -7.12
CA ALA A 283 3.27 -6.41 -8.15
C ALA A 283 3.73 -7.72 -8.82
N GLY A 284 5.03 -7.90 -9.06
CA GLY A 284 5.60 -9.17 -9.52
C GLY A 284 5.43 -10.32 -8.51
N MET A 285 5.64 -10.05 -7.22
CA MET A 285 5.41 -11.03 -6.15
C MET A 285 3.97 -11.54 -6.13
N THR A 286 2.98 -10.65 -6.32
CA THR A 286 1.56 -11.06 -6.42
C THR A 286 1.28 -11.98 -7.62
N GLY A 287 2.07 -11.84 -8.69
CA GLY A 287 2.01 -12.69 -9.88
C GLY A 287 2.54 -14.09 -9.61
N LEU A 288 3.69 -14.18 -8.94
CA LEU A 288 4.26 -15.48 -8.54
C LEU A 288 3.33 -16.23 -7.58
N LEU A 289 2.67 -15.53 -6.66
CA LEU A 289 1.65 -16.14 -5.80
C LEU A 289 0.43 -16.65 -6.61
N ALA A 290 0.03 -15.92 -7.65
CA ALA A 290 -1.05 -16.37 -8.54
C ALA A 290 -0.69 -17.68 -9.26
N ILE A 291 0.53 -17.74 -9.81
CA ILE A 291 1.07 -18.91 -10.50
C ILE A 291 1.13 -20.09 -9.53
N ALA A 292 1.69 -19.89 -8.33
CA ALA A 292 1.80 -20.91 -7.31
C ALA A 292 0.41 -21.51 -6.95
N ILE A 293 -0.61 -20.68 -6.75
CA ILE A 293 -1.97 -21.15 -6.45
C ILE A 293 -2.59 -21.88 -7.65
N ASN A 294 -2.43 -21.37 -8.86
CA ASN A 294 -2.99 -22.00 -10.07
C ASN A 294 -2.37 -23.37 -10.35
N GLU A 295 -1.09 -23.55 -10.04
CA GLU A 295 -0.35 -24.80 -10.25
C GLU A 295 -0.35 -25.73 -9.02
N ASN A 296 -1.10 -25.36 -7.98
CA ASN A 296 -1.14 -26.08 -6.71
C ASN A 296 0.26 -26.28 -6.08
N ARG A 297 1.08 -25.22 -6.06
CA ARG A 297 2.43 -25.19 -5.50
C ARG A 297 2.49 -24.25 -4.30
N VAL A 298 3.27 -24.58 -3.28
CA VAL A 298 3.62 -23.64 -2.21
C VAL A 298 4.66 -22.67 -2.73
N LEU A 299 4.36 -21.37 -2.72
CA LEU A 299 5.34 -20.33 -3.02
C LEU A 299 6.37 -20.27 -1.88
N VAL A 300 7.65 -20.24 -2.22
CA VAL A 300 8.76 -20.07 -1.27
C VAL A 300 9.70 -18.97 -1.76
N SER A 301 9.91 -17.95 -0.93
CA SER A 301 10.81 -16.84 -1.22
C SER A 301 12.24 -17.14 -0.80
N ASN A 302 13.18 -16.85 -1.70
CA ASN A 302 14.61 -17.03 -1.49
C ASN A 302 15.30 -15.67 -1.27
N TYR A 303 15.85 -15.05 -2.32
CA TYR A 303 16.56 -13.77 -2.21
C TYR A 303 15.66 -12.55 -2.48
N TYR A 304 15.82 -11.51 -1.66
CA TYR A 304 15.23 -10.19 -1.80
C TYR A 304 16.33 -9.12 -1.78
N ASN A 305 16.68 -8.59 -2.95
CA ASN A 305 17.77 -7.61 -3.06
C ASN A 305 17.58 -6.38 -2.18
N ARG A 306 16.36 -5.91 -1.97
CA ARG A 306 16.07 -4.72 -1.16
C ARG A 306 16.22 -4.93 0.35
N ALA A 307 16.29 -6.16 0.83
CA ALA A 307 16.63 -6.48 2.23
C ALA A 307 18.12 -6.75 2.45
N ASP A 308 18.96 -6.59 1.43
CA ASP A 308 20.40 -6.84 1.53
C ASP A 308 21.14 -5.54 1.89
N HIS A 309 20.98 -5.14 3.15
CA HIS A 309 21.59 -3.97 3.81
C HIS A 309 21.72 -4.22 5.32
N ASP A 310 22.40 -3.33 6.05
CA ASP A 310 22.88 -3.57 7.42
C ASP A 310 21.79 -3.53 8.50
N GLY A 311 20.69 -2.82 8.24
CA GLY A 311 19.48 -2.93 9.05
C GLY A 311 18.89 -4.34 9.12
N CYS A 312 18.97 -5.12 8.04
CA CYS A 312 18.55 -6.52 8.03
C CYS A 312 19.70 -7.45 8.46
N LYS A 313 19.52 -8.14 9.60
CA LYS A 313 20.58 -8.93 10.24
C LYS A 313 20.37 -10.44 10.15
N GLY A 314 21.46 -11.20 10.27
CA GLY A 314 21.44 -12.66 10.33
C GLY A 314 20.76 -13.31 9.13
N SER A 315 19.93 -14.33 9.37
CA SER A 315 19.20 -15.05 8.32
C SER A 315 18.11 -14.23 7.63
N ALA A 316 17.79 -13.04 8.14
CA ALA A 316 16.81 -12.13 7.52
C ALA A 316 17.45 -11.21 6.47
N ARG A 317 18.78 -11.05 6.46
CA ARG A 317 19.47 -10.24 5.45
C ARG A 317 19.23 -10.82 4.06
N GLY A 318 18.85 -9.96 3.12
CA GLY A 318 18.51 -10.36 1.77
C GLY A 318 17.27 -11.24 1.68
N SER A 319 16.38 -11.21 2.69
CA SER A 319 15.13 -11.97 2.69
C SER A 319 13.93 -11.10 3.00
N TRP A 320 12.77 -11.45 2.43
CA TRP A 320 11.48 -10.80 2.73
C TRP A 320 11.14 -10.85 4.23
N SER A 321 11.63 -11.89 4.92
CA SER A 321 11.46 -12.05 6.36
C SER A 321 12.17 -11.01 7.22
N CYS A 322 12.97 -10.10 6.63
CA CYS A 322 13.38 -8.89 7.33
C CYS A 322 12.19 -7.97 7.62
N TYR A 323 11.23 -7.87 6.70
CA TYR A 323 10.15 -6.89 6.77
C TYR A 323 8.80 -7.47 7.21
N PHE A 324 8.44 -8.64 6.69
CA PHE A 324 7.14 -9.28 6.95
C PHE A 324 7.31 -10.78 7.17
N LEU A 325 6.36 -11.40 7.87
CA LEU A 325 6.39 -12.86 8.03
C LEU A 325 6.42 -13.58 6.67
N PRO A 326 7.21 -14.65 6.54
CA PRO A 326 7.43 -15.33 5.27
C PRO A 326 6.14 -15.95 4.73
N GLU A 327 6.03 -16.11 3.43
CA GLU A 327 4.84 -16.62 2.73
C GLU A 327 4.34 -18.02 3.14
N THR A 328 5.16 -18.82 3.83
CA THR A 328 4.86 -20.19 4.31
C THR A 328 5.65 -20.53 5.59
N SER A 329 5.37 -21.68 6.19
CA SER A 329 5.98 -22.15 7.43
C SER A 329 7.46 -22.47 7.30
N LYS A 330 8.19 -22.44 8.43
CA LYS A 330 9.64 -22.71 8.47
C LYS A 330 9.99 -24.10 7.93
N GLU A 331 9.13 -25.08 8.20
CA GLU A 331 9.28 -26.49 7.80
C GLU A 331 9.18 -26.62 6.27
N CYS A 332 8.13 -26.03 5.68
CA CYS A 332 7.91 -26.04 4.24
C CYS A 332 9.03 -25.28 3.49
N ARG A 333 9.51 -24.16 4.02
CA ARG A 333 10.68 -23.45 3.45
C ARG A 333 11.92 -24.33 3.47
N LYS A 334 12.22 -24.95 4.62
CA LYS A 334 13.38 -25.84 4.77
C LYS A 334 13.36 -26.95 3.72
N ARG A 335 12.23 -27.66 3.60
CA ARG A 335 12.11 -28.73 2.60
C ARG A 335 12.22 -28.22 1.17
N ALA A 336 11.60 -27.09 0.84
CA ALA A 336 11.72 -26.51 -0.50
C ALA A 336 13.18 -26.20 -0.86
N PHE A 337 13.94 -25.66 0.09
CA PHE A 337 15.38 -25.38 -0.08
C PHE A 337 16.24 -26.65 -0.13
N GLU A 338 15.83 -27.75 0.50
CA GLU A 338 16.49 -29.05 0.34
C GLU A 338 16.14 -29.69 -1.02
N ALA A 339 14.90 -29.54 -1.48
CA ALA A 339 14.44 -30.05 -2.76
C ALA A 339 15.08 -29.31 -3.94
N MET A 340 15.23 -27.98 -3.87
CA MET A 340 15.80 -27.20 -4.96
C MET A 340 17.28 -27.53 -5.26
N LYS A 341 18.00 -28.13 -4.28
CA LYS A 341 19.39 -28.57 -4.46
C LYS A 341 19.52 -29.85 -5.29
N LYS A 342 18.42 -30.59 -5.47
CA LYS A 342 18.38 -31.89 -6.17
C LYS A 342 17.91 -31.70 -7.60
N ARG A 343 18.71 -32.11 -8.59
CA ARG A 343 18.37 -31.94 -10.02
C ARG A 343 17.09 -32.70 -10.38
N GLU A 344 16.87 -33.86 -9.77
CA GLU A 344 15.69 -34.71 -10.01
C GLU A 344 14.38 -34.06 -9.55
N ALA A 345 14.43 -33.09 -8.62
CA ALA A 345 13.24 -32.36 -8.18
C ALA A 345 12.78 -31.35 -9.23
N TRP A 346 13.71 -30.78 -10.01
CA TRP A 346 13.41 -29.90 -11.14
C TRP A 346 12.89 -30.70 -12.33
N GLU A 347 13.56 -31.81 -12.68
CA GLU A 347 13.17 -32.70 -13.79
C GLU A 347 11.76 -33.28 -13.60
N ARG A 348 11.40 -33.65 -12.37
CA ARG A 348 10.05 -34.15 -12.04
C ARG A 348 9.00 -33.05 -11.82
N GLY A 349 9.40 -31.78 -11.89
CA GLY A 349 8.52 -30.63 -11.65
C GLY A 349 8.05 -30.49 -10.20
N THR A 350 8.70 -31.15 -9.24
CA THR A 350 8.47 -30.93 -7.80
C THR A 350 8.84 -29.50 -7.42
N VAL A 351 9.92 -28.97 -7.99
CA VAL A 351 10.34 -27.57 -7.85
C VAL A 351 10.26 -26.88 -9.21
N THR A 352 9.66 -25.69 -9.22
CA THR A 352 9.80 -24.71 -10.31
C THR A 352 10.38 -23.42 -9.75
N GLY A 353 10.90 -22.57 -10.62
CA GLY A 353 11.39 -21.24 -10.26
C GLY A 353 10.86 -20.16 -11.16
N LYS A 354 11.14 -18.90 -10.81
CA LYS A 354 10.71 -17.72 -11.57
C LYS A 354 11.07 -17.80 -13.06
N GLN A 355 12.26 -18.33 -13.37
CA GLN A 355 12.78 -18.50 -14.72
C GLN A 355 11.96 -19.43 -15.62
N ASN A 356 11.09 -20.25 -15.04
CA ASN A 356 10.18 -21.11 -15.80
C ASN A 356 8.98 -20.34 -16.38
N TYR A 357 8.82 -19.07 -16.03
CA TYR A 357 7.67 -18.25 -16.42
C TYR A 357 8.12 -16.97 -17.13
N SER A 358 7.38 -16.59 -18.16
CA SER A 358 7.62 -15.32 -18.85
C SER A 358 7.25 -14.12 -17.97
N THR A 359 7.87 -12.98 -18.27
CA THR A 359 7.48 -11.69 -17.68
C THR A 359 5.98 -11.41 -17.88
N LYS A 360 5.40 -11.79 -19.02
CA LYS A 360 3.96 -11.59 -19.26
C LYS A 360 3.09 -12.40 -18.30
N GLU A 361 3.47 -13.64 -18.00
CA GLU A 361 2.75 -14.50 -17.06
C GLU A 361 2.83 -13.96 -15.63
N ILE A 362 4.02 -13.55 -15.18
CA ILE A 362 4.20 -13.00 -13.83
C ILE A 362 3.43 -11.68 -13.69
N TRP A 363 3.58 -10.76 -14.63
CA TRP A 363 3.06 -9.39 -14.44
C TRP A 363 1.60 -9.22 -14.85
N SER A 364 1.16 -10.00 -15.84
CA SER A 364 -0.13 -9.83 -16.51
C SER A 364 -0.87 -11.14 -16.76
N GLY A 365 -0.41 -12.26 -16.22
CA GLY A 365 -0.99 -13.58 -16.41
C GLY A 365 -2.34 -13.78 -15.73
N HIS A 366 -2.77 -15.04 -15.73
CA HIS A 366 -4.06 -15.43 -15.17
C HIS A 366 -4.06 -15.37 -13.65
N ILE A 367 -5.02 -14.64 -13.09
CA ILE A 367 -5.29 -14.69 -11.65
C ILE A 367 -5.98 -16.02 -11.28
N PRO A 368 -5.96 -16.42 -10.00
CA PRO A 368 -6.71 -17.59 -9.57
C PRO A 368 -8.22 -17.38 -9.66
N LYS A 369 -8.92 -18.34 -10.30
CA LYS A 369 -10.37 -18.30 -10.54
C LYS A 369 -11.18 -19.20 -9.60
N ARG A 370 -10.53 -19.90 -8.66
CA ARG A 370 -11.19 -20.83 -7.72
C ARG A 370 -12.24 -20.17 -6.81
N TRP A 371 -12.21 -18.85 -6.68
CA TRP A 371 -13.18 -18.04 -5.91
C TRP A 371 -14.27 -17.41 -6.76
N GLY A 372 -14.41 -17.80 -8.03
CA GLY A 372 -15.38 -17.23 -8.96
C GLY A 372 -14.93 -15.87 -9.49
N LYS A 373 -15.87 -14.92 -9.58
CA LYS A 373 -15.64 -13.58 -10.15
C LYS A 373 -16.01 -12.46 -9.16
N PRO A 374 -15.38 -12.37 -7.98
CA PRO A 374 -15.71 -11.37 -6.95
C PRO A 374 -15.69 -9.92 -7.43
N TRP A 375 -14.84 -9.62 -8.41
CA TRP A 375 -14.76 -8.31 -9.04
C TRP A 375 -16.01 -7.90 -9.83
N SER A 376 -16.92 -8.82 -10.16
CA SER A 376 -18.12 -8.49 -10.94
C SER A 376 -19.20 -7.75 -10.13
N TYR A 377 -19.11 -7.79 -8.80
CA TYR A 377 -20.05 -7.11 -7.90
C TYR A 377 -19.32 -6.20 -6.89
N MET A 378 -18.07 -5.85 -7.17
CA MET A 378 -17.37 -4.81 -6.43
C MET A 378 -18.09 -3.47 -6.60
N ARG A 379 -18.37 -2.79 -5.49
CA ARG A 379 -18.89 -1.43 -5.53
C ARG A 379 -17.81 -0.48 -6.07
N PRO A 380 -18.16 0.45 -6.97
CA PRO A 380 -17.22 1.46 -7.42
C PRO A 380 -16.99 2.48 -6.30
N THR A 381 -15.73 2.69 -5.92
CA THR A 381 -15.33 3.59 -4.82
C THR A 381 -14.20 4.53 -5.20
N THR A 382 -13.81 4.51 -6.47
CA THR A 382 -12.74 5.35 -7.02
C THR A 382 -13.34 6.48 -7.82
N GLU A 383 -12.92 7.72 -7.57
CA GLU A 383 -13.43 8.90 -8.24
C GLU A 383 -12.34 9.63 -9.02
N ILE A 384 -12.69 10.15 -10.20
CA ILE A 384 -11.86 11.07 -11.00
C ILE A 384 -12.76 12.20 -11.50
N ASN A 385 -12.33 13.45 -11.33
CA ASN A 385 -13.02 14.65 -11.84
C ASN A 385 -14.52 14.69 -11.46
N GLY A 386 -14.88 14.34 -10.21
CA GLY A 386 -16.27 14.36 -9.75
C GLY A 386 -17.10 13.15 -10.18
N SER A 387 -16.53 12.23 -10.97
CA SER A 387 -17.23 11.06 -11.52
C SER A 387 -16.72 9.76 -10.92
N LEU A 388 -17.64 8.94 -10.43
CA LEU A 388 -17.34 7.62 -9.90
C LEU A 388 -17.00 6.64 -11.03
N LEU A 389 -15.90 5.91 -10.87
CA LEU A 389 -15.42 4.94 -11.85
C LEU A 389 -16.19 3.62 -11.68
N THR A 390 -17.24 3.45 -12.48
CA THR A 390 -18.11 2.26 -12.46
C THR A 390 -17.53 1.05 -13.18
N SER A 391 -16.60 1.25 -14.12
CA SER A 391 -15.96 0.18 -14.89
C SER A 391 -14.49 0.50 -15.10
N HIS A 392 -13.62 -0.48 -14.84
CA HIS A 392 -12.18 -0.40 -15.07
C HIS A 392 -11.75 -1.68 -15.79
N ARG A 393 -10.86 -1.60 -16.80
CA ARG A 393 -10.32 -2.82 -17.40
C ARG A 393 -9.50 -3.58 -16.36
N LYS A 394 -9.57 -4.90 -16.33
CA LYS A 394 -8.78 -5.75 -15.40
C LYS A 394 -9.11 -5.57 -13.91
N MET A 395 -10.39 -5.35 -13.56
CA MET A 395 -10.85 -5.38 -12.16
C MET A 395 -10.53 -6.70 -11.44
N ASP A 396 -10.46 -7.80 -12.19
CA ASP A 396 -10.00 -9.10 -11.73
C ASP A 396 -8.59 -9.01 -11.12
N ARG A 397 -7.66 -8.39 -11.84
CA ARG A 397 -6.28 -8.17 -11.39
C ARG A 397 -6.20 -7.22 -10.21
N ARG A 398 -7.03 -6.18 -10.18
CA ARG A 398 -7.11 -5.25 -9.04
C ARG A 398 -7.52 -5.96 -7.76
N TRP A 399 -8.58 -6.74 -7.86
CA TRP A 399 -9.04 -7.56 -6.75
C TRP A 399 -7.96 -8.54 -6.31
N TRP A 400 -7.36 -9.30 -7.23
CA TRP A 400 -6.33 -10.29 -6.90
C TRP A 400 -5.09 -9.69 -6.24
N ARG A 401 -4.55 -8.61 -6.82
CA ARG A 401 -3.35 -7.94 -6.27
C ARG A 401 -3.58 -7.44 -4.86
N ALA A 402 -4.77 -6.91 -4.57
CA ALA A 402 -5.12 -6.50 -3.21
C ALA A 402 -5.08 -7.68 -2.22
N GLN A 403 -5.64 -8.84 -2.60
CA GLN A 403 -5.59 -10.06 -1.77
C GLN A 403 -4.16 -10.56 -1.56
N ALA A 404 -3.37 -10.60 -2.63
CA ALA A 404 -2.00 -11.09 -2.59
C ALA A 404 -1.07 -10.18 -1.77
N VAL A 405 -1.18 -8.85 -1.93
CA VAL A 405 -0.43 -7.87 -1.12
C VAL A 405 -0.78 -8.04 0.35
N ARG A 406 -2.07 -8.12 0.68
CA ARG A 406 -2.54 -8.31 2.05
C ARG A 406 -1.94 -9.57 2.69
N TYR A 407 -1.85 -10.66 1.93
CA TYR A 407 -1.26 -11.91 2.41
C TYR A 407 0.27 -11.81 2.60
N LEU A 408 0.98 -11.27 1.60
CA LEU A 408 2.44 -11.14 1.62
C LEU A 408 2.93 -10.16 2.70
N MET A 409 2.10 -9.16 3.05
CA MET A 409 2.38 -8.14 4.06
C MET A 409 1.58 -8.33 5.35
N ARG A 410 0.99 -9.52 5.58
CA ARG A 410 0.00 -9.77 6.64
C ARG A 410 0.44 -9.37 8.04
N PHE A 411 1.71 -9.63 8.38
CA PHE A 411 2.27 -9.32 9.68
C PHE A 411 3.67 -8.75 9.54
N GLN A 412 3.86 -7.56 10.13
CA GLN A 412 5.15 -6.88 10.18
C GLN A 412 6.04 -7.57 11.23
N THR A 413 7.34 -7.66 10.91
CA THR A 413 8.38 -8.11 11.84
C THR A 413 8.70 -7.04 12.87
N GLU A 414 9.54 -7.38 13.84
CA GLU A 414 10.07 -6.43 14.82
C GLU A 414 10.81 -5.27 14.14
N TYR A 415 11.60 -5.56 13.09
CA TYR A 415 12.31 -4.55 12.32
C TYR A 415 11.36 -3.53 11.69
N THR A 416 10.35 -3.98 10.95
CA THR A 416 9.37 -3.08 10.33
C THR A 416 8.55 -2.32 11.36
N CYS A 417 8.17 -2.97 12.46
CA CYS A 417 7.50 -2.29 13.57
C CYS A 417 8.37 -1.15 14.14
N GLY A 418 9.67 -1.39 14.31
CA GLY A 418 10.63 -0.38 14.73
C GLY A 418 10.70 0.82 13.78
N LEU A 419 10.74 0.56 12.46
CA LEU A 419 10.73 1.61 11.44
C LEU A 419 9.46 2.47 11.52
N VAL A 420 8.30 1.84 11.68
CA VAL A 420 7.02 2.56 11.81
C VAL A 420 6.96 3.32 13.14
N ASN A 421 7.47 2.75 14.24
CA ASN A 421 7.59 3.44 15.53
C ASN A 421 8.44 4.71 15.42
N VAL A 422 9.60 4.66 14.75
CA VAL A 422 10.44 5.85 14.53
C VAL A 422 9.67 6.92 13.75
N ALA A 423 8.95 6.52 12.69
CA ALA A 423 8.17 7.45 11.87
C ALA A 423 6.99 8.07 12.65
N ARG A 424 6.25 7.26 13.43
CA ARG A 424 5.20 7.74 14.33
C ARG A 424 5.78 8.66 15.41
N HIS A 425 6.97 8.34 15.93
CA HIS A 425 7.60 9.15 16.96
C HIS A 425 7.99 10.53 16.43
N SER A 426 8.70 10.58 15.31
CA SER A 426 9.07 11.82 14.63
C SER A 426 7.84 12.65 14.26
N ALA A 427 6.78 12.02 13.73
CA ALA A 427 5.58 12.73 13.29
C ALA A 427 4.67 13.19 14.45
N PHE A 428 4.41 12.32 15.42
CA PHE A 428 3.33 12.49 16.40
C PHE A 428 3.82 12.59 17.84
N GLY A 429 5.11 12.41 18.11
CA GLY A 429 5.65 12.33 19.48
C GLY A 429 5.32 13.56 20.33
N LYS A 430 5.38 14.75 19.75
CA LYS A 430 5.00 15.99 20.43
C LYS A 430 3.51 16.03 20.81
N GLU A 431 2.63 15.74 19.85
CA GLU A 431 1.17 15.74 20.06
C GLU A 431 0.76 14.62 21.05
N ALA A 432 1.41 13.47 20.98
CA ALA A 432 1.23 12.38 21.93
C ALA A 432 1.67 12.78 23.36
N ALA A 433 2.80 13.50 23.48
CA ALA A 433 3.28 14.00 24.76
C ALA A 433 2.31 15.02 25.37
N GLU A 434 1.81 15.96 24.57
CA GLU A 434 0.79 16.93 24.98
C GLU A 434 -0.47 16.24 25.53
N ILE A 435 -0.95 15.20 24.86
CA ILE A 435 -2.11 14.39 25.33
C ILE A 435 -1.78 13.71 26.66
N VAL A 436 -0.64 13.04 26.79
CA VAL A 436 -0.25 12.34 28.03
C VAL A 436 -0.11 13.31 29.20
N LEU A 437 0.45 14.50 28.96
CA LEU A 437 0.64 15.54 29.98
C LEU A 437 -0.68 16.22 30.37
N SER A 438 -1.64 16.36 29.44
CA SER A 438 -2.98 16.89 29.74
C SER A 438 -3.74 16.02 30.76
N ALA A 439 -3.42 14.73 30.84
CA ALA A 439 -3.94 13.80 31.85
C ALA A 439 -3.19 13.88 33.21
N GLY A 440 -2.31 14.87 33.38
CA GLY A 440 -1.56 15.18 34.60
C GLY A 440 -0.08 14.77 34.56
N GLY A 441 0.78 15.48 35.30
CA GLY A 441 2.24 15.33 35.26
C GLY A 441 2.75 13.92 35.61
N TRP A 442 3.71 13.41 34.82
CA TRP A 442 4.21 12.04 34.94
C TRP A 442 5.21 11.83 36.09
N ARG A 443 5.97 12.85 36.48
CA ARG A 443 6.97 12.77 37.58
C ARG A 443 6.36 12.72 38.99
N LYS A 444 5.09 13.10 39.17
CA LYS A 444 4.43 13.22 40.49
C LYS A 444 3.44 12.10 40.81
N LYS A 445 3.22 11.15 39.89
CA LYS A 445 2.26 10.04 40.12
C LYS A 445 2.94 8.91 40.90
N LYS A 446 2.47 8.63 42.13
CA LYS A 446 2.80 7.37 42.83
C LYS A 446 2.37 6.21 41.93
N LYS A 447 3.27 5.25 41.68
CA LYS A 447 2.97 4.02 40.93
C LYS A 447 1.76 3.34 41.55
N LYS A 448 0.62 3.41 40.89
CA LYS A 448 -0.49 2.50 41.15
C LYS A 448 -0.13 1.16 40.51
N LYS A 449 -0.38 0.07 41.22
CA LYS A 449 -0.24 -1.28 40.66
C LYS A 449 -1.15 -1.36 39.43
N ARG A 450 -0.60 -1.75 38.29
CA ARG A 450 -1.39 -1.98 37.08
C ARG A 450 -2.34 -3.15 37.33
N SER A 451 -3.54 -3.03 36.80
CA SER A 451 -4.55 -4.08 36.79
C SER A 451 -4.24 -5.11 35.71
N GLU A 452 -4.78 -6.33 35.84
CA GLU A 452 -4.58 -7.39 34.86
C GLU A 452 -5.06 -6.99 33.45
N ILE A 453 -6.11 -6.17 33.36
CA ILE A 453 -6.61 -5.64 32.08
C ILE A 453 -5.64 -4.64 31.44
N GLU A 454 -4.95 -3.81 32.24
CA GLU A 454 -3.91 -2.90 31.75
C GLU A 454 -2.69 -3.67 31.23
N GLU A 455 -2.31 -4.75 31.91
CA GLU A 455 -1.14 -5.55 31.55
C GLU A 455 -1.40 -6.51 30.37
N SER A 456 -2.60 -7.09 30.28
CA SER A 456 -2.88 -8.16 29.31
C SER A 456 -3.70 -7.69 28.09
N VAL A 457 -4.59 -6.71 28.25
CA VAL A 457 -5.52 -6.30 27.19
C VAL A 457 -5.09 -4.95 26.62
N TRP A 458 -4.97 -3.90 27.45
CA TRP A 458 -4.69 -2.55 26.96
C TRP A 458 -3.24 -2.34 26.53
N SER A 459 -2.29 -3.13 27.03
CA SER A 459 -0.92 -3.18 26.53
C SER A 459 -0.82 -3.55 25.04
N SER A 460 -1.81 -4.29 24.55
CA SER A 460 -1.92 -4.74 23.16
C SER A 460 -2.78 -3.83 22.28
N HIS A 461 -3.27 -2.69 22.80
CA HIS A 461 -4.12 -1.80 22.02
C HIS A 461 -3.38 -1.22 20.80
N LYS A 462 -4.13 -0.78 19.78
CA LYS A 462 -3.53 -0.17 18.59
C LYS A 462 -2.81 1.13 18.98
N PRO A 463 -1.65 1.41 18.36
CA PRO A 463 -0.93 2.65 18.62
C PRO A 463 -1.82 3.84 18.25
N TRP A 464 -1.83 4.84 19.11
CA TRP A 464 -2.49 6.10 18.85
C TRP A 464 -1.83 6.80 17.65
N ILE A 465 -2.65 7.17 16.68
CA ILE A 465 -2.27 8.09 15.61
C ILE A 465 -3.34 9.19 15.58
N PRO A 466 -3.00 10.42 15.18
CA PRO A 466 -4.00 11.46 15.13
C PRO A 466 -5.03 11.14 14.04
N ARG A 467 -6.31 11.30 14.36
CA ARG A 467 -7.45 11.02 13.46
C ARG A 467 -8.45 12.18 13.47
N PRO A 468 -9.16 12.41 12.35
CA PRO A 468 -8.99 11.72 11.08
C PRO A 468 -7.71 12.18 10.34
N MET A 469 -7.10 11.26 9.60
CA MET A 469 -5.89 11.49 8.82
C MET A 469 -6.13 11.18 7.35
N LEU A 470 -5.74 12.12 6.48
CA LEU A 470 -5.73 11.93 5.04
C LEU A 470 -4.32 11.51 4.59
N SER A 471 -4.19 10.44 3.83
CA SER A 471 -2.95 10.17 3.13
C SER A 471 -2.98 10.77 1.73
N VAL A 472 -1.94 11.54 1.38
CA VAL A 472 -1.75 12.09 0.04
C VAL A 472 -0.44 11.53 -0.51
N HIS A 473 -0.50 10.85 -1.65
CA HIS A 473 0.70 10.38 -2.34
C HIS A 473 0.88 11.11 -3.67
N VAL A 474 1.88 12.00 -3.71
CA VAL A 474 2.24 12.80 -4.88
C VAL A 474 3.44 12.15 -5.57
N ARG A 475 3.21 11.60 -6.76
CA ARG A 475 4.25 10.97 -7.58
C ARG A 475 4.54 11.82 -8.81
N MET A 476 5.80 12.23 -8.94
CA MET A 476 6.34 13.16 -9.94
C MET A 476 7.60 12.56 -10.61
N GLY A 477 8.46 13.36 -11.23
CA GLY A 477 9.73 12.89 -11.82
C GLY A 477 9.60 12.03 -13.08
N ASP A 478 10.42 10.97 -13.16
CA ASP A 478 10.56 10.07 -14.32
C ASP A 478 9.25 9.39 -14.80
N LYS A 479 8.22 9.36 -13.94
CA LYS A 479 6.94 8.73 -14.23
C LYS A 479 6.06 9.49 -15.23
N ALA A 480 6.50 10.67 -15.67
CA ALA A 480 5.88 11.40 -16.77
C ALA A 480 5.79 10.57 -18.07
N CYS A 481 6.67 9.57 -18.26
CA CYS A 481 6.60 8.65 -19.38
C CYS A 481 5.51 7.56 -19.23
N GLU A 482 5.03 7.31 -18.01
CA GLU A 482 4.01 6.28 -17.71
C GLU A 482 2.62 6.87 -17.44
N MET A 483 2.55 8.10 -16.91
CA MET A 483 1.29 8.75 -16.54
C MET A 483 1.41 10.28 -16.61
N ARG A 484 0.25 10.94 -16.70
CA ARG A 484 0.18 12.40 -16.50
C ARG A 484 0.60 12.71 -15.07
N VAL A 485 1.74 13.37 -14.91
CA VAL A 485 2.18 13.98 -13.66
C VAL A 485 1.33 15.22 -13.41
N VAL A 486 0.93 15.41 -12.15
CA VAL A 486 0.05 16.48 -11.72
C VAL A 486 0.71 17.21 -10.56
N ALA A 487 0.59 18.53 -10.53
CA ALA A 487 1.14 19.37 -9.48
C ALA A 487 0.36 19.23 -8.15
N LEU A 488 0.98 19.61 -7.03
CA LEU A 488 0.43 19.43 -5.67
C LEU A 488 -0.96 20.06 -5.51
N GLU A 489 -1.21 21.17 -6.18
CA GLU A 489 -2.44 21.95 -6.13
C GLU A 489 -3.68 21.11 -6.44
N GLU A 490 -3.61 20.21 -7.44
CA GLU A 490 -4.76 19.36 -7.77
C GLU A 490 -5.02 18.29 -6.71
N TYR A 491 -3.97 17.78 -6.05
CA TYR A 491 -4.14 16.87 -4.92
C TYR A 491 -4.79 17.60 -3.74
N MET A 492 -4.38 18.84 -3.50
CA MET A 492 -4.94 19.66 -2.41
C MET A 492 -6.38 20.08 -2.67
N ARG A 493 -6.78 20.34 -3.92
CA ARG A 493 -8.20 20.53 -4.28
C ARG A 493 -9.05 19.31 -3.93
N LEU A 494 -8.54 18.09 -4.17
CA LEU A 494 -9.24 16.86 -3.77
C LEU A 494 -9.27 16.70 -2.24
N ALA A 495 -8.20 17.08 -1.54
CA ALA A 495 -8.13 17.07 -0.08
C ALA A 495 -9.14 18.02 0.55
N ASP A 496 -9.23 19.26 0.04
CA ASP A 496 -10.18 20.27 0.52
C ASP A 496 -11.63 19.82 0.30
N ARG A 497 -11.92 19.15 -0.83
CA ARG A 497 -13.24 18.57 -1.08
C ARG A 497 -13.61 17.44 -0.11
N ILE A 498 -12.64 16.64 0.36
CA ILE A 498 -12.91 15.68 1.44
C ILE A 498 -13.23 16.45 2.73
N ARG A 499 -12.45 17.48 3.04
CA ARG A 499 -12.65 18.31 4.23
C ARG A 499 -13.98 19.05 4.25
N GLU A 500 -14.54 19.43 3.11
CA GLU A 500 -15.91 19.97 3.03
C GLU A 500 -16.96 19.01 3.61
N ARG A 501 -16.71 17.70 3.51
CA ARG A 501 -17.57 16.64 4.06
C ARG A 501 -17.17 16.23 5.48
N PHE A 502 -15.90 16.39 5.82
CA PHE A 502 -15.31 16.03 7.11
C PHE A 502 -14.52 17.22 7.67
N PRO A 503 -15.19 18.24 8.24
CA PRO A 503 -14.55 19.52 8.61
C PRO A 503 -13.43 19.40 9.66
N GLU A 504 -13.44 18.34 10.45
CA GLU A 504 -12.44 17.99 11.46
C GLU A 504 -11.13 17.44 10.85
N LEU A 505 -11.13 17.10 9.56
CA LEU A 505 -9.96 16.66 8.82
C LEU A 505 -9.02 17.83 8.52
N ASN A 506 -7.91 17.89 9.25
CA ASN A 506 -6.87 18.92 9.08
C ASN A 506 -5.44 18.34 9.07
N ARG A 507 -5.29 17.02 9.00
CA ARG A 507 -4.00 16.32 9.07
C ARG A 507 -3.74 15.49 7.82
N ILE A 508 -2.55 15.66 7.25
CA ILE A 508 -2.12 14.93 6.04
C ILE A 508 -0.83 14.15 6.32
N TRP A 509 -0.84 12.86 6.00
CA TRP A 509 0.37 12.08 5.77
C TRP A 509 0.77 12.19 4.30
N LEU A 510 1.78 12.99 4.01
CA LEU A 510 2.29 13.27 2.68
C LEU A 510 3.44 12.31 2.33
N SER A 511 3.26 11.55 1.24
CA SER A 511 4.31 10.72 0.67
C SER A 511 4.66 11.19 -0.74
N THR A 512 5.94 11.47 -0.95
CA THR A 512 6.49 11.93 -2.23
C THR A 512 7.99 11.69 -2.23
N GLU A 513 8.61 11.60 -3.41
CA GLU A 513 10.05 11.62 -3.62
C GLU A 513 10.62 13.04 -3.80
N MET A 514 9.77 14.03 -4.05
CA MET A 514 10.19 15.36 -4.50
C MET A 514 10.30 16.38 -3.36
N LYS A 515 11.37 17.17 -3.37
CA LYS A 515 11.57 18.27 -2.42
C LYS A 515 10.56 19.40 -2.63
N GLU A 516 10.28 19.75 -3.89
CA GLU A 516 9.35 20.84 -4.25
C GLU A 516 7.94 20.63 -3.69
N VAL A 517 7.46 19.38 -3.63
CA VAL A 517 6.15 19.05 -3.07
C VAL A 517 6.12 19.29 -1.56
N VAL A 518 7.19 18.91 -0.85
CA VAL A 518 7.29 19.16 0.60
C VAL A 518 7.40 20.65 0.89
N ASP A 519 8.18 21.39 0.10
CA ASP A 519 8.29 22.84 0.29
C ASP A 519 6.96 23.56 -0.04
N GLY A 520 6.30 23.19 -1.13
CA GLY A 520 4.98 23.72 -1.49
C GLY A 520 3.87 23.38 -0.49
N SER A 521 3.98 22.26 0.23
CA SER A 521 3.00 21.91 1.28
C SER A 521 2.91 22.96 2.40
N LYS A 522 3.97 23.75 2.62
CA LYS A 522 4.01 24.81 3.65
C LYS A 522 3.08 25.98 3.34
N GLU A 523 2.66 26.15 2.09
CA GLU A 523 1.73 27.19 1.67
C GLU A 523 0.29 26.91 2.12
N TYR A 524 -0.02 25.65 2.46
CA TYR A 524 -1.33 25.20 2.89
C TYR A 524 -1.47 25.23 4.43
N GLY A 525 -1.37 26.42 5.03
CA GLY A 525 -1.33 26.61 6.49
C GLY A 525 -2.54 26.09 7.27
N GLN A 526 -3.67 25.82 6.60
CA GLN A 526 -4.85 25.18 7.18
C GLN A 526 -4.71 23.67 7.39
N TRP A 527 -3.61 23.07 6.92
CA TRP A 527 -3.31 21.64 7.00
C TRP A 527 -2.03 21.41 7.80
N LYS A 528 -2.05 20.39 8.66
CA LYS A 528 -0.87 19.89 9.37
C LYS A 528 -0.30 18.71 8.59
N PHE A 529 0.86 18.92 7.96
CA PHE A 529 1.54 17.88 7.19
C PHE A 529 2.52 17.09 8.04
N TYR A 530 2.49 15.77 7.85
CA TYR A 530 3.48 14.83 8.33
C TYR A 530 4.07 14.12 7.13
N TYR A 531 5.38 13.89 7.14
CA TYR A 531 6.09 13.16 6.10
C TYR A 531 7.36 12.57 6.68
N THR A 532 7.91 11.56 6.02
CA THR A 532 9.17 10.96 6.44
C THR A 532 10.36 11.91 6.24
N GLU A 533 11.30 11.93 7.17
CA GLU A 533 12.54 12.70 7.07
C GLU A 533 13.58 11.95 6.24
N VAL A 534 13.64 12.27 4.94
CA VAL A 534 14.58 11.64 4.00
C VAL A 534 15.09 12.69 3.02
N ALA A 535 16.32 12.54 2.52
CA ALA A 535 16.80 13.37 1.41
C ALA A 535 15.86 13.19 0.21
N ARG A 536 15.42 14.28 -0.41
CA ARG A 536 14.43 14.27 -1.49
C ARG A 536 15.04 14.73 -2.80
N GLN A 537 14.46 14.29 -3.91
CA GLN A 537 14.91 14.70 -5.23
C GLN A 537 14.73 16.19 -5.45
N VAL A 538 15.70 16.77 -6.16
CA VAL A 538 15.66 18.13 -6.68
C VAL A 538 15.94 18.01 -8.18
N GLY A 539 15.09 18.61 -9.01
CA GLY A 539 15.20 18.51 -10.46
C GLY A 539 14.62 17.21 -11.02
N ASN A 540 15.24 16.69 -12.09
CA ASN A 540 14.70 15.63 -12.95
C ASN A 540 15.53 14.33 -12.96
N ASN A 541 16.26 14.06 -11.87
CA ASN A 541 17.03 12.82 -11.73
C ASN A 541 16.11 11.59 -11.90
N SER A 542 16.65 10.50 -12.42
CA SER A 542 15.88 9.26 -12.52
C SER A 542 15.61 8.69 -11.12
N MET A 543 14.50 7.94 -10.95
CA MET A 543 14.26 7.26 -9.67
C MET A 543 15.39 6.30 -9.30
N ALA A 544 16.02 5.66 -10.28
CA ALA A 544 17.12 4.74 -10.04
C ALA A 544 18.34 5.46 -9.42
N GLU A 545 18.70 6.64 -9.95
CA GLU A 545 19.78 7.47 -9.40
C GLU A 545 19.45 7.99 -8.00
N TYR A 546 18.19 8.41 -7.78
CA TYR A 546 17.75 8.84 -6.46
C TYR A 546 17.75 7.69 -5.43
N GLU A 547 17.22 6.52 -5.80
CA GLU A 547 17.26 5.36 -4.90
C GLU A 547 18.71 4.95 -4.61
N ALA A 548 19.61 5.05 -5.60
CA ALA A 548 21.02 4.79 -5.41
C ALA A 548 21.69 5.81 -4.47
N SER A 549 21.36 7.10 -4.58
CA SER A 549 21.95 8.15 -3.73
C SER A 549 21.51 8.06 -2.26
N LEU A 550 20.30 7.53 -2.00
CA LEU A 550 19.83 7.23 -0.64
C LEU A 550 20.50 5.99 -0.03
N GLY A 551 21.00 5.10 -0.87
CA GLY A 551 21.37 3.75 -0.47
C GLY A 551 20.15 2.83 -0.31
N ARG A 552 20.44 1.52 -0.34
CA ARG A 552 19.42 0.45 -0.40
C ARG A 552 18.51 0.39 0.82
N GLU A 553 19.05 0.63 2.01
CA GLU A 553 18.29 0.62 3.27
C GLU A 553 17.22 1.71 3.26
N MET A 554 17.63 2.96 3.04
CA MET A 554 16.74 4.11 3.08
C MET A 554 15.72 4.09 1.93
N SER A 555 16.15 3.72 0.73
CA SER A 555 15.26 3.55 -0.44
C SER A 555 14.28 2.39 -0.33
N THR A 556 14.39 1.53 0.69
CA THR A 556 13.43 0.44 0.97
C THR A 556 12.58 0.75 2.20
N ASN A 557 13.19 1.19 3.29
CA ASN A 557 12.53 1.47 4.57
C ASN A 557 11.47 2.56 4.44
N TYR A 558 11.81 3.72 3.86
CA TYR A 558 10.86 4.84 3.81
C TYR A 558 9.64 4.60 2.94
N PRO A 559 9.76 3.99 1.74
CA PRO A 559 8.58 3.57 1.01
C PRO A 559 7.70 2.62 1.83
N LEU A 560 8.26 1.59 2.47
CA LEU A 560 7.46 0.65 3.28
C LEU A 560 6.75 1.33 4.45
N VAL A 561 7.42 2.24 5.16
CA VAL A 561 6.80 3.07 6.21
C VAL A 561 5.66 3.89 5.63
N ASN A 562 5.89 4.61 4.53
CA ASN A 562 4.87 5.42 3.87
C ASN A 562 3.67 4.57 3.41
N PHE A 563 3.92 3.35 2.91
CA PHE A 563 2.89 2.41 2.52
C PHE A 563 1.99 2.02 3.70
N LEU A 564 2.60 1.66 4.84
CA LEU A 564 1.88 1.25 6.04
C LEU A 564 1.09 2.42 6.63
N MET A 565 1.70 3.60 6.75
CA MET A 565 1.01 4.82 7.22
C MET A 565 -0.16 5.21 6.32
N ALA A 566 0.02 5.14 4.99
CA ALA A 566 -1.06 5.39 4.03
C ALA A 566 -2.19 4.36 4.12
N SER A 567 -1.85 3.10 4.42
CA SER A 567 -2.83 2.03 4.63
C SER A 567 -3.66 2.22 5.91
N GLU A 568 -3.08 2.85 6.93
CA GLU A 568 -3.74 3.12 8.22
C GLU A 568 -4.62 4.37 8.22
N ALA A 569 -4.30 5.37 7.39
CA ALA A 569 -5.01 6.64 7.25
C ALA A 569 -6.50 6.46 6.91
N ASP A 570 -7.35 7.41 7.30
CA ASP A 570 -8.81 7.34 7.13
C ASP A 570 -9.24 7.59 5.69
N PHE A 571 -8.58 8.54 5.01
CA PHE A 571 -8.85 8.89 3.60
C PHE A 571 -7.60 8.77 2.74
N PHE A 572 -7.77 8.71 1.41
CA PHE A 572 -6.65 8.62 0.47
C PHE A 572 -6.87 9.41 -0.82
N VAL A 573 -5.87 10.22 -1.16
CA VAL A 573 -5.74 10.92 -2.44
C VAL A 573 -4.41 10.52 -3.10
N GLY A 574 -4.43 10.27 -4.40
CA GLY A 574 -3.27 9.76 -5.13
C GLY A 574 -3.45 9.76 -6.64
N ALA A 575 -2.55 9.08 -7.34
CA ALA A 575 -2.59 8.94 -8.79
C ALA A 575 -2.83 7.48 -9.18
N LEU A 576 -3.96 7.18 -9.85
CA LEU A 576 -4.29 5.85 -10.34
C LEU A 576 -3.26 5.26 -11.30
N GLY A 577 -2.58 6.08 -12.10
CA GLY A 577 -1.47 5.64 -12.95
C GLY A 577 -0.26 5.10 -12.18
N SER A 578 -0.22 5.29 -10.85
CA SER A 578 0.85 4.75 -10.03
C SER A 578 0.51 3.38 -9.47
N THR A 579 1.27 2.36 -9.88
CA THR A 579 1.25 1.02 -9.24
C THR A 579 1.33 1.13 -7.72
N TRP A 580 2.07 2.11 -7.17
CA TRP A 580 2.16 2.32 -5.74
C TRP A 580 0.83 2.71 -5.09
N CYS A 581 0.13 3.71 -5.64
CA CYS A 581 -1.20 4.11 -5.16
C CYS A 581 -2.21 2.96 -5.27
N PHE A 582 -2.11 2.18 -6.33
CA PHE A 582 -2.96 1.01 -6.53
C PHE A 582 -2.78 -0.06 -5.45
N LEU A 583 -1.52 -0.31 -5.04
CA LEU A 583 -1.23 -1.26 -3.96
C LEU A 583 -1.68 -0.71 -2.60
N ILE A 584 -1.49 0.59 -2.33
CA ILE A 584 -1.98 1.25 -1.10
C ILE A 584 -3.51 1.13 -1.02
N ASP A 585 -4.22 1.52 -2.08
CA ASP A 585 -5.67 1.41 -2.15
C ASP A 585 -6.14 -0.04 -1.99
N GLY A 586 -5.47 -1.01 -2.61
CA GLY A 586 -5.75 -2.44 -2.40
C GLY A 586 -5.58 -2.88 -0.94
N MET A 587 -4.54 -2.42 -0.26
CA MET A 587 -4.30 -2.71 1.16
C MET A 587 -5.39 -2.09 2.06
N ARG A 588 -5.79 -0.84 1.77
CA ARG A 588 -6.88 -0.15 2.47
C ARG A 588 -8.21 -0.87 2.29
N ASN A 589 -8.55 -1.23 1.05
CA ASN A 589 -9.79 -1.92 0.71
C ASN A 589 -9.88 -3.36 1.26
N THR A 590 -8.76 -4.01 1.54
CA THR A 590 -8.75 -5.31 2.24
C THR A 590 -8.65 -5.15 3.77
N GLY A 591 -8.50 -3.91 4.25
CA GLY A 591 -8.38 -3.53 5.65
C GLY A 591 -9.53 -2.69 6.19
N GLY A 592 -10.74 -2.88 5.65
CA GLY A 592 -11.96 -2.25 6.18
C GLY A 592 -12.22 -0.84 5.68
N LYS A 593 -11.51 -0.36 4.66
CA LYS A 593 -11.61 1.04 4.18
C LYS A 593 -12.22 1.18 2.79
N VAL A 594 -13.05 0.23 2.35
CA VAL A 594 -13.71 0.30 1.03
C VAL A 594 -14.55 1.56 0.90
N MET A 595 -15.34 1.88 1.93
CA MET A 595 -16.25 3.03 1.91
C MET A 595 -15.56 4.37 2.14
N SER A 596 -14.28 4.38 2.54
CA SER A 596 -13.47 5.61 2.60
C SER A 596 -13.16 6.19 1.22
N GLY A 597 -13.27 5.36 0.17
CA GLY A 597 -13.03 5.76 -1.22
C GLY A 597 -11.59 6.11 -1.56
N PHE A 598 -11.36 6.33 -2.85
CA PHE A 598 -10.08 6.80 -3.41
C PHE A 598 -10.34 7.90 -4.42
N LEU A 599 -9.87 9.11 -4.12
CA LEU A 599 -9.93 10.26 -5.03
C LEU A 599 -8.61 10.34 -5.82
N SER A 600 -8.70 10.29 -7.16
CA SER A 600 -7.54 10.26 -8.03
C SER A 600 -7.42 11.49 -8.91
N VAL A 601 -6.20 12.03 -9.03
CA VAL A 601 -5.86 13.16 -9.91
C VAL A 601 -5.71 12.79 -11.39
N ASN A 602 -5.58 11.50 -11.71
CA ASN A 602 -5.43 11.02 -13.08
C ASN A 602 -6.13 9.68 -13.32
N LYS A 603 -6.24 9.31 -14.61
CA LYS A 603 -6.63 7.97 -15.04
C LYS A 603 -5.40 7.07 -15.10
N ASP A 604 -5.60 5.77 -14.92
CA ASP A 604 -4.54 4.76 -15.11
C ASP A 604 -4.24 4.54 -16.61
N ARG A 605 -3.14 3.85 -16.93
CA ARG A 605 -2.78 3.42 -18.29
C ARG A 605 -3.65 2.29 -18.85
N PHE A 606 -4.45 1.63 -18.01
CA PHE A 606 -5.37 0.56 -18.41
C PHE A 606 -6.76 1.06 -18.81
N TRP A 607 -6.91 2.37 -19.04
CA TRP A 607 -8.15 2.98 -19.54
C TRP A 607 -8.23 2.92 -21.06
#